data_AF-A0A068U7Y8-F1
#
_entry.id   AF-A0A068U7Y8-F1
#
_cell.length_a   1.000
_cell.length_b   1.000
_cell.length_c   1.000
_cell.angle_alpha   90.00
_cell.angle_beta   90.00
_cell.angle_gamma   90.00
#
_symmetry.space_group_name_H-M   'P 1'
#
loop_
_entity.id
_entity.type
_entity.pdbx_description
1 polymer ?
#
loop_
_entity_poly.entity_id
_entity_poly.type
_entity_poly.pdbx_seq_one_letter_code
_entity_poly.pdbx_strand_id
1 'polypeptide(L)'
;MVNLSPCLVLSWILAIMCYFHIITQAYQTKSTQNISSFPNSYPSEVGSGFNVIDSCWRKDSKWASNRQKLADCAKGYGADARGGKNGAIYVVTDPSDHPIHPKKGTLRYGAIQKRPLWIIFKRDMSITLEGGELFISSYKTIDGRGARVEIANGPCLRLDNVSHVIIHGITIHNCLRGRLDLVRHGIRVTSSSKIWIDHCYLSKCGDGLLDITQGSAAVTVSNNYFTQHNKVMLLGHSNMYLKDKKMHVTVVFNHFASGLGQRMPRVRYGYAHVANNKYDEWGFYAIGGSSHPTILSEGNHYTARNDPRTKEYVV
;
A
#
# COMPACT_ATOMS: atom_id res chain seq x y z
N MET A 1 32.94 -40.42 -38.13
CA MET A 1 32.88 -39.08 -38.73
C MET A 1 32.10 -39.17 -40.03
N VAL A 2 30.84 -38.70 -40.02
CA VAL A 2 30.13 -38.14 -41.18
C VAL A 2 29.18 -37.09 -40.57
N ASN A 3 29.66 -35.86 -40.43
CA ASN A 3 29.27 -34.72 -41.27
C ASN A 3 27.75 -34.52 -41.34
N LEU A 4 27.20 -33.92 -40.27
CA LEU A 4 25.95 -33.18 -40.37
C LEU A 4 26.18 -31.92 -41.22
N SER A 5 25.26 -31.75 -42.17
CA SER A 5 25.37 -30.89 -43.34
C SER A 5 25.38 -29.37 -43.01
N PRO A 6 26.17 -28.54 -43.72
CA PRO A 6 26.25 -27.09 -43.49
C PRO A 6 24.92 -26.34 -43.59
N CYS A 7 23.91 -26.91 -44.26
CA CYS A 7 22.58 -26.33 -44.40
C CYS A 7 21.78 -26.27 -43.08
N LEU A 8 22.07 -27.14 -42.11
CA LEU A 8 21.37 -27.15 -40.83
C LEU A 8 21.91 -26.10 -39.84
N VAL A 9 23.13 -25.59 -40.04
CA VAL A 9 23.72 -24.52 -39.19
C VAL A 9 23.31 -23.13 -39.69
N LEU A 10 23.12 -22.94 -41.00
CA LEU A 10 22.64 -21.68 -41.58
C LEU A 10 21.17 -21.35 -41.19
N SER A 11 20.33 -22.36 -41.01
CA SER A 11 18.91 -22.20 -40.64
C SER A 11 18.73 -21.58 -39.25
N TRP A 12 19.62 -21.89 -38.30
CA TRP A 12 19.55 -21.37 -36.93
C TRP A 12 20.13 -19.95 -36.78
N ILE A 13 21.09 -19.58 -37.63
CA ILE A 13 21.71 -18.23 -37.61
C ILE A 13 20.79 -17.20 -38.28
N LEU A 14 20.04 -17.58 -39.32
CA LEU A 14 19.06 -16.70 -39.98
C LEU A 14 17.80 -16.44 -39.13
N ALA A 15 17.40 -17.38 -38.26
CA ALA A 15 16.27 -17.19 -37.34
C ALA A 15 16.60 -16.22 -36.18
N ILE A 16 17.86 -16.15 -35.74
CA ILE A 16 18.31 -15.25 -34.68
C ILE A 16 18.51 -13.81 -35.19
N MET A 17 18.90 -13.64 -36.46
CA MET A 17 19.08 -12.32 -37.08
C MET A 17 17.75 -11.64 -37.48
N CYS A 18 16.69 -12.40 -37.77
CA CYS A 18 15.34 -11.84 -37.99
C CYS A 18 14.63 -11.42 -36.69
N TYR A 19 14.98 -12.00 -35.53
CA TYR A 19 14.39 -11.62 -34.24
C TYR A 19 14.95 -10.30 -33.69
N PHE A 20 16.16 -9.91 -34.12
CA PHE A 20 16.82 -8.66 -33.70
C PHE A 20 16.55 -7.45 -34.62
N HIS A 21 15.94 -7.66 -35.80
CA HIS A 21 15.73 -6.58 -36.79
C HIS A 21 14.28 -6.06 -36.87
N ILE A 22 13.32 -6.63 -36.13
CA ILE A 22 11.89 -6.27 -36.27
C ILE A 22 11.36 -5.31 -35.20
N ILE A 23 11.96 -5.11 -34.02
CA ILE A 23 11.46 -4.09 -33.07
C ILE A 23 12.59 -3.29 -32.39
N THR A 24 13.55 -2.87 -33.21
CA THR A 24 14.40 -1.69 -32.99
C THR A 24 13.80 -0.42 -33.62
N GLN A 25 12.51 -0.43 -34.00
CA GLN A 25 11.74 0.79 -34.19
C GLN A 25 11.20 1.29 -32.84
N ALA A 26 12.10 2.00 -32.16
CA ALA A 26 11.82 3.22 -31.42
C ALA A 26 10.33 3.58 -31.25
N TYR A 27 9.72 3.07 -30.19
CA TYR A 27 8.65 3.80 -29.51
C TYR A 27 9.28 4.98 -28.77
N GLN A 28 9.69 6.00 -29.55
CA GLN A 28 9.69 7.37 -29.06
C GLN A 28 8.24 7.85 -29.06
N THR A 29 7.61 7.83 -27.90
CA THR A 29 6.68 8.89 -27.53
C THR A 29 7.15 9.44 -26.20
N LYS A 30 7.97 10.50 -26.29
CA LYS A 30 8.13 11.47 -25.20
C LYS A 30 6.74 12.07 -24.95
N SER A 31 5.97 11.45 -24.08
CA SER A 31 4.89 12.12 -23.38
C SER A 31 5.52 12.79 -22.16
N THR A 32 6.05 13.99 -22.35
CA THR A 32 6.27 14.94 -21.26
C THR A 32 4.90 15.38 -20.77
N GLN A 33 4.24 14.51 -19.99
CA GLN A 33 3.15 14.92 -19.13
C GLN A 33 3.80 15.61 -17.95
N ASN A 34 3.58 16.92 -17.87
CA ASN A 34 3.97 17.76 -16.75
C ASN A 34 3.63 17.05 -15.43
N ILE A 35 4.67 16.66 -14.69
CA ILE A 35 4.58 16.17 -13.32
C ILE A 35 4.26 17.37 -12.44
N SER A 36 3.01 17.83 -12.46
CA SER A 36 2.55 18.98 -11.67
C SER A 36 1.22 18.69 -10.97
N SER A 37 1.03 17.48 -10.47
CA SER A 37 -0.15 17.15 -9.66
C SER A 37 0.12 16.17 -8.51
N PHE A 38 1.32 16.21 -7.93
CA PHE A 38 1.47 15.73 -6.56
C PHE A 38 1.05 16.86 -5.63
N PRO A 39 0.03 16.68 -4.78
CA PRO A 39 -0.27 17.68 -3.77
C PRO A 39 0.95 17.81 -2.84
N ASN A 40 1.60 18.97 -2.87
CA ASN A 40 2.74 19.31 -1.99
C ASN A 40 2.36 19.32 -0.49
N SER A 41 1.07 19.16 -0.20
CA SER A 41 0.49 19.12 1.12
C SER A 41 -0.81 18.35 1.06
N TYR A 42 -1.07 17.48 2.05
CA TYR A 42 -2.40 16.92 2.28
C TYR A 42 -3.44 18.04 2.28
N PRO A 43 -4.61 17.88 1.64
CA PRO A 43 -5.61 18.94 1.59
C PRO A 43 -5.94 19.41 3.01
N SER A 44 -5.67 20.69 3.28
CA SER A 44 -6.17 21.38 4.45
C SER A 44 -7.64 21.69 4.21
N GLU A 45 -8.55 20.89 4.77
CA GLU A 45 -9.95 21.30 4.79
C GLU A 45 -10.14 22.51 5.72
N VAL A 46 -10.84 23.50 5.16
CA VAL A 46 -11.25 24.75 5.80
C VAL A 46 -12.37 24.44 6.80
N GLY A 47 -12.18 24.81 8.06
CA GLY A 47 -13.23 24.80 9.10
C GLY A 47 -12.88 24.06 10.40
N SER A 48 -11.76 24.34 11.04
CA SER A 48 -11.39 23.88 12.41
C SER A 48 -11.41 22.37 12.76
N GLY A 49 -11.89 21.46 11.90
CA GLY A 49 -12.40 20.14 12.32
C GLY A 49 -11.55 18.95 11.89
N PHE A 50 -10.57 18.57 12.70
CA PHE A 50 -9.96 17.23 12.58
C PHE A 50 -10.97 16.13 12.95
N ASN A 51 -10.95 15.00 12.24
CA ASN A 51 -11.70 13.81 12.68
C ASN A 51 -11.19 13.25 14.02
N VAL A 52 -11.88 12.24 14.57
CA VAL A 52 -11.56 11.69 15.91
C VAL A 52 -10.16 11.09 16.04
N ILE A 53 -9.55 10.62 14.94
CA ILE A 53 -8.17 10.11 14.94
C ILE A 53 -7.20 11.28 14.91
N ASP A 54 -7.37 12.21 13.95
CA ASP A 54 -6.46 13.34 13.78
C ASP A 54 -6.52 14.33 14.95
N SER A 55 -7.70 14.56 15.52
CA SER A 55 -7.88 15.44 16.67
C SER A 55 -7.12 14.98 17.92
N CYS A 56 -6.81 13.68 18.03
CA CYS A 56 -6.05 13.12 19.16
C CYS A 56 -4.56 13.50 19.13
N TRP A 57 -3.95 13.66 17.95
CA TRP A 57 -2.52 13.95 17.83
C TRP A 57 -2.20 15.27 17.14
N ARG A 58 -2.96 15.70 16.13
CA ARG A 58 -2.67 16.95 15.37
C ARG A 58 -2.88 18.22 16.18
N LYS A 59 -3.69 18.17 17.24
CA LYS A 59 -3.84 19.29 18.20
C LYS A 59 -2.59 19.53 19.04
N ASP A 60 -1.68 18.55 19.11
CA ASP A 60 -0.42 18.67 19.82
C ASP A 60 0.62 19.35 18.93
N SER A 61 0.85 20.65 19.14
CA SER A 61 1.87 21.41 18.39
C SER A 61 3.29 20.87 18.63
N LYS A 62 3.50 20.06 19.66
CA LYS A 62 4.77 19.42 20.02
C LYS A 62 4.85 17.95 19.56
N TRP A 63 4.00 17.51 18.63
CA TRP A 63 3.99 16.13 18.10
C TRP A 63 5.39 15.62 17.71
N ALA A 64 6.28 16.49 17.20
CA ALA A 64 7.63 16.11 16.78
C ALA A 64 8.51 15.64 17.96
N SER A 65 8.30 16.20 19.16
CA SER A 65 8.95 15.77 20.41
C SER A 65 8.23 14.60 21.08
N ASN A 66 6.97 14.35 20.74
CA ASN A 66 6.14 13.28 21.28
C ASN A 66 5.56 12.38 20.19
N ARG A 67 6.42 11.95 19.25
CA ARG A 67 5.99 11.22 18.04
C ARG A 67 5.14 9.99 18.36
N GLN A 68 5.54 9.28 19.41
CA GLN A 68 4.97 7.99 19.78
C GLN A 68 3.54 8.10 20.35
N LYS A 69 3.09 9.31 20.76
CA LYS A 69 1.69 9.58 21.16
C LYS A 69 0.69 9.22 20.06
N LEU A 70 1.10 9.29 18.79
CA LEU A 70 0.27 8.87 17.65
C LEU A 70 -0.32 7.47 17.86
N ALA A 71 0.44 6.53 18.43
CA ALA A 71 0.00 5.15 18.63
C ALA A 71 -1.17 5.01 19.62
N ASP A 72 -1.55 6.06 20.34
CA ASP A 72 -2.73 6.08 21.23
C ASP A 72 -3.99 6.60 20.52
N CYS A 73 -3.88 7.00 19.26
CA CYS A 73 -4.95 7.69 18.53
C CYS A 73 -5.72 6.80 17.55
N ALA A 74 -5.28 5.57 17.33
CA ALA A 74 -5.97 4.62 16.46
C ALA A 74 -7.41 4.36 16.98
N LYS A 75 -8.35 4.17 16.05
CA LYS A 75 -9.74 3.80 16.32
C LYS A 75 -10.11 2.55 15.53
N GLY A 76 -11.25 1.94 15.84
CA GLY A 76 -11.71 0.73 15.17
C GLY A 76 -10.94 -0.51 15.58
N TYR A 77 -11.02 -1.57 14.77
CA TYR A 77 -10.45 -2.88 15.14
C TYR A 77 -8.92 -2.90 15.25
N GLY A 78 -8.21 -1.98 14.60
CA GLY A 78 -6.77 -1.79 14.73
C GLY A 78 -6.32 -0.89 15.89
N ALA A 79 -7.22 -0.48 16.79
CA ALA A 79 -6.90 0.44 17.89
C ALA A 79 -5.75 -0.02 18.80
N ASP A 80 -5.54 -1.34 18.92
CA ASP A 80 -4.45 -1.93 19.73
C ASP A 80 -3.09 -1.97 19.01
N ALA A 81 -2.98 -1.43 17.80
CA ALA A 81 -1.72 -1.33 17.08
C ALA A 81 -0.77 -0.36 17.80
N ARG A 82 0.17 -0.90 18.59
CA ARG A 82 1.16 -0.10 19.35
C ARG A 82 2.34 0.35 18.50
N GLY A 83 2.54 -0.26 17.33
CA GLY A 83 3.70 -0.03 16.50
C GLY A 83 5.01 -0.21 17.27
N GLY A 84 5.95 0.71 17.07
CA GLY A 84 7.20 0.79 17.80
C GLY A 84 7.16 1.59 19.11
N LYS A 85 5.98 1.87 19.67
CA LYS A 85 5.85 2.64 20.92
C LYS A 85 6.68 2.01 22.05
N ASN A 86 7.31 2.86 22.87
CA ASN A 86 8.31 2.51 23.90
C ASN A 86 9.62 1.89 23.36
N GLY A 87 9.73 1.73 22.04
CA GLY A 87 10.96 1.37 21.36
C GLY A 87 11.84 2.58 21.09
N ALA A 88 13.08 2.30 20.68
CA ALA A 88 14.00 3.34 20.26
C ALA A 88 13.54 4.00 18.95
N ILE A 89 13.83 5.30 18.81
CA ILE A 89 13.73 5.98 17.53
C ILE A 89 14.87 5.48 16.64
N TYR A 90 14.52 5.00 15.44
CA TYR A 90 15.48 4.65 14.40
C TYR A 90 15.35 5.64 13.26
N VAL A 91 16.44 6.32 12.92
CA VAL A 91 16.45 7.33 11.86
C VAL A 91 17.00 6.72 10.58
N VAL A 92 16.17 6.66 9.54
CA VAL A 92 16.63 6.36 8.18
C VAL A 92 17.41 7.57 7.67
N THR A 93 18.66 7.33 7.28
CA THR A 93 19.59 8.33 6.76
C THR A 93 20.02 8.03 5.32
N ASP A 94 19.84 6.79 4.88
CA ASP A 94 20.27 6.28 3.59
C ASP A 94 19.07 5.68 2.84
N PRO A 95 18.70 6.21 1.66
CA PRO A 95 17.57 5.71 0.89
C PRO A 95 17.89 4.44 0.07
N SER A 96 19.14 3.99 0.04
CA SER A 96 19.51 2.76 -0.67
C SER A 96 18.90 1.53 -0.02
N ASP A 97 18.77 0.47 -0.83
CA ASP A 97 18.30 -0.83 -0.37
C ASP A 97 19.27 -1.94 -0.76
N HIS A 98 19.42 -2.93 0.10
CA HIS A 98 20.12 -4.16 -0.24
C HIS A 98 19.36 -5.33 0.39
N PRO A 99 18.79 -6.25 -0.41
CA PRO A 99 17.83 -7.23 0.09
C PRO A 99 18.42 -8.25 1.07
N ILE A 100 19.69 -8.61 0.87
CA ILE A 100 20.39 -9.65 1.66
C ILE A 100 21.18 -9.06 2.84
N HIS A 101 21.94 -7.98 2.59
CA HIS A 101 22.81 -7.32 3.58
C HIS A 101 22.43 -5.84 3.77
N PRO A 102 21.25 -5.54 4.34
CA PRO A 102 20.83 -4.16 4.55
C PRO A 102 21.76 -3.46 5.55
N LYS A 103 22.20 -2.24 5.22
CA LYS A 103 23.11 -1.46 6.05
C LYS A 103 22.34 -0.69 7.13
N LYS A 104 22.94 -0.55 8.32
CA LYS A 104 22.41 0.37 9.34
C LYS A 104 22.30 1.78 8.75
N GLY A 105 21.16 2.42 8.95
CA GLY A 105 20.81 3.70 8.31
C GLY A 105 19.78 3.56 7.18
N THR A 106 19.57 2.36 6.60
CA THR A 106 18.53 2.13 5.59
C THR A 106 17.19 1.76 6.22
N LEU A 107 16.10 1.91 5.46
CA LEU A 107 14.76 1.49 5.88
C LEU A 107 14.70 -0.02 6.13
N ARG A 108 15.23 -0.83 5.21
CA ARG A 108 15.19 -2.30 5.34
C ARG A 108 15.88 -2.79 6.60
N TYR A 109 17.04 -2.22 6.95
CA TYR A 109 17.72 -2.60 8.20
C TYR A 109 16.83 -2.37 9.41
N GLY A 110 16.19 -1.19 9.53
CA GLY A 110 15.31 -0.87 10.66
C GLY A 110 14.04 -1.74 10.70
N ALA A 111 13.41 -1.96 9.56
CA ALA A 111 12.14 -2.68 9.44
C ALA A 111 12.23 -4.16 9.87
N ILE A 112 13.38 -4.82 9.66
CA ILE A 112 13.57 -6.24 9.97
C ILE A 112 14.14 -6.52 11.37
N GLN A 113 14.39 -5.48 12.19
CA GLN A 113 14.94 -5.70 13.54
C GLN A 113 13.92 -6.40 14.44
N LYS A 114 14.41 -7.26 15.34
CA LYS A 114 13.55 -7.97 16.31
C LYS A 114 12.96 -7.05 17.38
N ARG A 115 13.71 -6.04 17.83
CA ARG A 115 13.27 -5.10 18.87
C ARG A 115 12.22 -4.10 18.36
N PRO A 116 11.37 -3.55 19.24
CA PRO A 116 10.47 -2.46 18.87
C PRO A 116 11.22 -1.24 18.35
N LEU A 117 10.79 -0.67 17.22
CA LEU A 117 11.40 0.52 16.63
C LEU A 117 10.34 1.48 16.07
N TRP A 118 10.51 2.76 16.42
CA TRP A 118 9.80 3.87 15.79
C TRP A 118 10.69 4.49 14.72
N ILE A 119 10.44 4.12 13.47
CA ILE A 119 11.27 4.46 12.31
C ILE A 119 10.83 5.81 11.74
N ILE A 120 11.76 6.76 11.69
CA ILE A 120 11.56 8.10 11.10
C ILE A 120 12.60 8.35 10.01
N PHE A 121 12.43 9.44 9.27
CA PHE A 121 13.29 9.79 8.14
C PHE A 121 13.99 11.11 8.40
N LYS A 122 15.30 11.16 8.15
CA LYS A 122 16.12 12.36 8.40
C LYS A 122 15.76 13.54 7.47
N ARG A 123 15.26 13.22 6.27
CA ARG A 123 14.96 14.14 5.18
C ARG A 123 14.00 13.47 4.20
N ASP A 124 13.56 14.22 3.21
CA ASP A 124 12.82 13.67 2.06
C ASP A 124 13.62 12.53 1.40
N MET A 125 12.94 11.45 1.04
CA MET A 125 13.55 10.25 0.45
C MET A 125 12.64 9.63 -0.59
N SER A 126 13.22 9.27 -1.74
CA SER A 126 12.65 8.32 -2.68
C SER A 126 13.42 7.01 -2.54
N ILE A 127 12.73 5.94 -2.14
CA ILE A 127 13.29 4.64 -1.84
C ILE A 127 12.78 3.63 -2.87
N THR A 128 13.69 3.08 -3.65
CA THR A 128 13.42 1.93 -4.52
C THR A 128 13.87 0.68 -3.80
N LEU A 129 12.92 -0.18 -3.43
CA LEU A 129 13.28 -1.47 -2.82
C LEU A 129 13.81 -2.44 -3.89
N GLU A 130 14.73 -3.30 -3.50
CA GLU A 130 15.38 -4.27 -4.37
C GLU A 130 15.09 -5.71 -3.93
N GLY A 131 15.27 -6.64 -4.87
CA GLY A 131 15.08 -8.07 -4.62
C GLY A 131 13.62 -8.49 -4.56
N GLY A 132 12.89 -8.04 -3.55
CA GLY A 132 11.47 -8.36 -3.32
C GLY A 132 10.85 -7.44 -2.27
N GLU A 133 9.60 -7.71 -1.90
CA GLU A 133 8.86 -6.92 -0.91
C GLU A 133 9.67 -6.75 0.40
N LEU A 134 9.60 -5.58 1.00
CA LEU A 134 10.18 -5.32 2.31
C LEU A 134 9.31 -5.95 3.38
N PHE A 135 9.82 -7.03 4.00
CA PHE A 135 9.24 -7.60 5.19
C PHE A 135 9.40 -6.65 6.37
N ILE A 136 8.29 -6.34 7.05
CA ILE A 136 8.27 -5.53 8.27
C ILE A 136 7.99 -6.44 9.45
N SER A 137 8.91 -6.48 10.42
CA SER A 137 8.74 -7.28 11.64
C SER A 137 7.69 -6.68 12.58
N SER A 138 7.25 -7.45 13.58
CA SER A 138 6.36 -6.96 14.64
C SER A 138 6.93 -5.75 15.39
N TYR A 139 6.05 -4.98 16.02
CA TYR A 139 6.39 -3.81 16.84
C TYR A 139 7.20 -2.75 16.06
N LYS A 140 6.67 -2.35 14.90
CA LYS A 140 7.28 -1.33 14.04
C LYS A 140 6.29 -0.20 13.81
N THR A 141 6.80 1.02 13.87
CA THR A 141 6.13 2.16 13.25
C THR A 141 7.02 2.66 12.12
N ILE A 142 6.48 2.80 10.91
CA ILE A 142 7.07 3.65 9.86
C ILE A 142 6.32 4.98 9.91
N ASP A 143 7.00 6.05 10.32
CA ASP A 143 6.43 7.39 10.53
C ASP A 143 7.10 8.39 9.58
N GLY A 144 6.41 8.72 8.49
CA GLY A 144 6.86 9.70 7.51
C GLY A 144 6.72 11.16 7.93
N ARG A 145 6.10 11.49 9.08
CA ARG A 145 5.87 12.89 9.46
C ARG A 145 7.18 13.66 9.57
N GLY A 146 7.22 14.81 8.90
CA GLY A 146 8.39 15.71 8.84
C GLY A 146 9.29 15.48 7.63
N ALA A 147 8.98 14.51 6.75
CA ALA A 147 9.67 14.29 5.49
C ALA A 147 8.70 13.79 4.41
N ARG A 148 8.95 14.11 3.14
CA ARG A 148 8.28 13.44 2.01
C ARG A 148 9.00 12.13 1.72
N VAL A 149 8.33 11.00 2.00
CA VAL A 149 8.91 9.66 1.85
C VAL A 149 8.11 8.88 0.83
N GLU A 150 8.77 8.49 -0.25
CA GLU A 150 8.20 7.73 -1.34
C GLU A 150 8.85 6.34 -1.41
N ILE A 151 8.04 5.30 -1.51
CA ILE A 151 8.46 3.93 -1.81
C ILE A 151 7.86 3.56 -3.16
N ALA A 152 8.72 3.45 -4.18
CA ALA A 152 8.24 3.33 -5.55
C ALA A 152 9.22 2.64 -6.51
N ASN A 153 8.73 2.32 -7.71
CA ASN A 153 9.51 1.83 -8.86
C ASN A 153 10.24 0.49 -8.61
N GLY A 154 9.86 -0.23 -7.56
CA GLY A 154 10.33 -1.56 -7.20
C GLY A 154 9.25 -2.29 -6.40
N PRO A 155 9.57 -3.40 -5.72
CA PRO A 155 8.67 -4.01 -4.75
C PRO A 155 8.31 -3.03 -3.62
N CYS A 156 7.25 -3.33 -2.87
CA CYS A 156 6.77 -2.46 -1.80
C CYS A 156 6.71 -3.22 -0.46
N LEU A 157 5.64 -3.11 0.32
CA LEU A 157 5.65 -3.52 1.73
C LEU A 157 4.90 -4.83 1.98
N ARG A 158 5.48 -5.70 2.82
CA ARG A 158 4.86 -6.94 3.29
C ARG A 158 4.91 -7.06 4.80
N LEU A 159 3.75 -7.33 5.39
CA LEU A 159 3.55 -7.69 6.79
C LEU A 159 3.05 -9.13 6.81
N ASP A 160 3.90 -10.06 7.23
CA ASP A 160 3.60 -11.48 7.17
C ASP A 160 3.83 -12.15 8.51
N ASN A 161 2.77 -12.70 9.10
CA ASN A 161 2.79 -13.31 10.43
C ASN A 161 3.35 -12.38 11.53
N VAL A 162 2.91 -11.12 11.53
CA VAL A 162 3.36 -10.10 12.48
C VAL A 162 2.21 -9.46 13.24
N SER A 163 2.56 -8.73 14.30
CA SER A 163 1.58 -7.91 15.02
C SER A 163 2.12 -6.57 15.51
N HIS A 164 1.21 -5.66 15.84
CA HIS A 164 1.51 -4.32 16.33
C HIS A 164 2.40 -3.53 15.35
N VAL A 165 1.90 -3.31 14.13
CA VAL A 165 2.59 -2.51 13.12
C VAL A 165 1.76 -1.28 12.74
N ILE A 166 2.40 -0.12 12.68
CA ILE A 166 1.81 1.13 12.20
C ILE A 166 2.57 1.58 10.95
N ILE A 167 1.86 1.85 9.86
CA ILE A 167 2.41 2.47 8.66
C ILE A 167 1.72 3.82 8.51
N HIS A 168 2.48 4.91 8.65
CA HIS A 168 1.92 6.25 8.75
C HIS A 168 2.64 7.29 7.90
N GLY A 169 1.87 8.05 7.11
CA GLY A 169 2.35 9.29 6.48
C GLY A 169 3.39 9.09 5.37
N ILE A 170 3.31 7.98 4.62
CA ILE A 170 4.23 7.69 3.50
C ILE A 170 3.47 7.52 2.18
N THR A 171 4.17 7.72 1.08
CA THR A 171 3.66 7.56 -0.29
C THR A 171 4.16 6.23 -0.86
N ILE A 172 3.25 5.41 -1.37
CA ILE A 172 3.55 4.11 -1.98
C ILE A 172 2.92 4.06 -3.36
N HIS A 173 3.73 3.96 -4.41
CA HIS A 173 3.20 3.94 -5.76
C HIS A 173 4.11 3.24 -6.75
N ASN A 174 3.60 2.93 -7.94
CA ASN A 174 4.39 2.30 -9.00
C ASN A 174 5.09 1.01 -8.51
N CYS A 175 4.41 0.20 -7.68
CA CYS A 175 4.97 -1.04 -7.16
C CYS A 175 5.09 -2.08 -8.29
N LEU A 176 6.33 -2.53 -8.53
CA LEU A 176 6.72 -3.45 -9.58
C LEU A 176 7.18 -4.79 -8.99
N ARG A 177 7.33 -5.79 -9.85
CA ARG A 177 7.81 -7.12 -9.46
C ARG A 177 9.28 -7.04 -9.06
N GLY A 178 9.64 -7.79 -8.03
CA GLY A 178 11.04 -8.00 -7.66
C GLY A 178 11.75 -8.97 -8.60
N ARG A 179 13.05 -9.14 -8.37
CA ARG A 179 13.83 -10.23 -8.98
C ARG A 179 13.59 -11.56 -8.25
N LEU A 180 13.23 -11.51 -6.97
CA LEU A 180 13.05 -12.64 -6.06
C LEU A 180 11.56 -12.96 -5.82
N ASP A 181 10.65 -12.06 -6.15
CA ASP A 181 9.20 -12.28 -6.10
C ASP A 181 8.48 -11.68 -7.31
N LEU A 182 7.36 -12.29 -7.69
CA LEU A 182 6.51 -11.82 -8.80
C LEU A 182 5.38 -10.90 -8.31
N VAL A 183 5.44 -10.51 -7.03
CA VAL A 183 4.37 -9.78 -6.35
C VAL A 183 4.51 -8.29 -6.64
N ARG A 184 3.38 -7.60 -6.81
CA ARG A 184 3.34 -6.19 -7.25
C ARG A 184 2.32 -5.38 -6.42
N HIS A 185 2.12 -5.75 -5.16
CA HIS A 185 1.18 -5.09 -4.26
C HIS A 185 1.80 -3.84 -3.64
N GLY A 186 0.98 -2.88 -3.22
CA GLY A 186 1.43 -1.74 -2.42
C GLY A 186 1.79 -2.14 -1.00
N ILE A 187 0.77 -2.50 -0.21
CA ILE A 187 0.93 -3.07 1.13
C ILE A 187 0.20 -4.41 1.17
N ARG A 188 0.90 -5.46 1.57
CA ARG A 188 0.34 -6.79 1.75
C ARG A 188 0.40 -7.20 3.22
N VAL A 189 -0.74 -7.56 3.79
CA VAL A 189 -0.91 -8.00 5.18
C VAL A 189 -1.46 -9.43 5.17
N THR A 190 -0.62 -10.38 5.59
CA THR A 190 -0.94 -11.81 5.63
C THR A 190 -0.75 -12.37 7.03
N SER A 191 -1.70 -13.19 7.49
CA SER A 191 -1.64 -13.85 8.80
C SER A 191 -1.27 -12.94 9.98
N SER A 192 -1.64 -11.65 9.94
CA SER A 192 -1.15 -10.62 10.85
C SER A 192 -2.26 -9.97 11.66
N SER A 193 -1.93 -9.34 12.79
CA SER A 193 -2.96 -8.68 13.62
C SER A 193 -2.52 -7.40 14.32
N LYS A 194 -3.48 -6.54 14.69
CA LYS A 194 -3.22 -5.25 15.36
C LYS A 194 -2.36 -4.35 14.46
N ILE A 195 -2.90 -4.06 13.28
CA ILE A 195 -2.23 -3.29 12.23
C ILE A 195 -2.99 -1.98 12.02
N TRP A 196 -2.26 -0.89 11.83
CA TRP A 196 -2.85 0.40 11.50
C TRP A 196 -2.13 1.04 10.32
N ILE A 197 -2.89 1.35 9.27
CA ILE A 197 -2.39 1.98 8.04
C ILE A 197 -3.08 3.35 7.93
N ASP A 198 -2.32 4.42 8.09
CA ASP A 198 -2.85 5.75 8.35
C ASP A 198 -2.16 6.85 7.55
N HIS A 199 -2.91 7.82 6.99
CA HIS A 199 -2.32 8.97 6.28
C HIS A 199 -1.37 8.60 5.12
N CYS A 200 -1.50 7.41 4.55
CA CYS A 200 -0.69 6.98 3.40
C CYS A 200 -1.32 7.43 2.08
N TYR A 201 -0.48 7.69 1.09
CA TYR A 201 -0.90 7.87 -0.31
C TYR A 201 -0.59 6.59 -1.10
N LEU A 202 -1.58 6.01 -1.78
CA LEU A 202 -1.41 4.76 -2.54
C LEU A 202 -1.94 4.88 -3.97
N SER A 203 -1.12 4.52 -4.97
CA SER A 203 -1.55 4.54 -6.38
C SER A 203 -0.71 3.63 -7.30
N LYS A 204 -1.24 3.31 -8.49
CA LYS A 204 -0.45 2.75 -9.62
C LYS A 204 0.40 1.51 -9.30
N CYS A 205 -0.04 0.62 -8.41
CA CYS A 205 0.66 -0.65 -8.16
C CYS A 205 0.38 -1.66 -9.28
N GLY A 206 1.12 -2.76 -9.31
CA GLY A 206 0.93 -3.78 -10.34
C GLY A 206 -0.22 -4.75 -10.10
N ASP A 207 -0.65 -4.97 -8.86
CA ASP A 207 -1.85 -5.77 -8.54
C ASP A 207 -2.81 -5.05 -7.56
N GLY A 208 -2.81 -5.35 -6.26
CA GLY A 208 -3.60 -4.62 -5.26
C GLY A 208 -2.85 -3.42 -4.64
N LEU A 209 -3.56 -2.34 -4.26
CA LEU A 209 -2.93 -1.29 -3.42
C LEU A 209 -2.77 -1.78 -1.98
N LEU A 210 -3.80 -2.43 -1.43
CA LEU A 210 -3.82 -2.97 -0.07
C LEU A 210 -4.54 -4.31 0.00
N ASP A 211 -3.83 -5.36 0.39
CA ASP A 211 -4.40 -6.70 0.54
C ASP A 211 -4.27 -7.17 1.99
N ILE A 212 -5.39 -7.47 2.64
CA ILE A 212 -5.48 -8.00 4.02
C ILE A 212 -6.11 -9.38 3.95
N THR A 213 -5.31 -10.43 4.19
CA THR A 213 -5.69 -11.80 3.83
C THR A 213 -5.14 -12.82 4.82
N GLN A 214 -5.48 -14.10 4.62
CA GLN A 214 -4.94 -15.25 5.32
C GLN A 214 -5.16 -15.21 6.85
N GLY A 215 -6.37 -14.86 7.26
CA GLY A 215 -6.75 -14.80 8.67
C GLY A 215 -6.13 -13.60 9.40
N SER A 216 -5.76 -12.54 8.68
CA SER A 216 -5.41 -11.27 9.31
C SER A 216 -6.65 -10.67 9.99
N ALA A 217 -6.48 -10.01 11.13
CA ALA A 217 -7.59 -9.46 11.92
C ALA A 217 -7.14 -8.27 12.77
N ALA A 218 -8.07 -7.51 13.35
CA ALA A 218 -7.74 -6.32 14.14
C ALA A 218 -6.93 -5.30 13.33
N VAL A 219 -7.51 -4.85 12.20
CA VAL A 219 -6.86 -3.88 11.30
C VAL A 219 -7.69 -2.62 11.16
N THR A 220 -7.04 -1.46 11.19
CA THR A 220 -7.65 -0.17 10.81
C THR A 220 -6.90 0.42 9.62
N VAL A 221 -7.66 0.88 8.63
CA VAL A 221 -7.20 1.62 7.46
C VAL A 221 -7.87 2.99 7.50
N SER A 222 -7.11 4.04 7.82
CA SER A 222 -7.68 5.37 8.04
C SER A 222 -6.94 6.52 7.38
N ASN A 223 -7.66 7.61 7.05
CA ASN A 223 -7.06 8.85 6.52
C ASN A 223 -6.16 8.67 5.29
N ASN A 224 -6.27 7.54 4.58
CA ASN A 224 -5.42 7.29 3.41
C ASN A 224 -6.03 7.92 2.18
N TYR A 225 -5.18 8.25 1.22
CA TYR A 225 -5.57 8.73 -0.09
C TYR A 225 -5.27 7.66 -1.14
N PHE A 226 -6.30 7.10 -1.75
CA PHE A 226 -6.18 6.11 -2.81
C PHE A 226 -6.57 6.74 -4.15
N THR A 227 -5.78 6.51 -5.20
CA THR A 227 -6.10 7.02 -6.55
C THR A 227 -5.43 6.20 -7.65
N GLN A 228 -5.85 6.42 -8.90
CA GLN A 228 -5.19 5.95 -10.12
C GLN A 228 -4.85 4.45 -10.09
N HIS A 229 -5.84 3.60 -9.82
CA HIS A 229 -5.62 2.16 -9.68
C HIS A 229 -6.90 1.34 -9.86
N ASN A 230 -6.80 0.17 -10.48
CA ASN A 230 -8.00 -0.65 -10.74
C ASN A 230 -8.45 -1.44 -9.49
N LYS A 231 -7.58 -2.29 -8.91
CA LYS A 231 -7.92 -3.19 -7.81
C LYS A 231 -7.44 -2.61 -6.48
N VAL A 232 -8.29 -1.86 -5.76
CA VAL A 232 -7.83 -1.02 -4.64
C VAL A 232 -7.50 -1.84 -3.40
N MET A 233 -8.51 -2.42 -2.76
CA MET A 233 -8.38 -3.05 -1.45
C MET A 233 -9.10 -4.40 -1.40
N LEU A 234 -8.34 -5.47 -1.15
CA LEU A 234 -8.89 -6.82 -1.01
C LEU A 234 -8.83 -7.28 0.45
N LEU A 235 -9.99 -7.58 1.02
CA LEU A 235 -10.14 -8.15 2.35
C LEU A 235 -10.58 -9.61 2.18
N GLY A 236 -9.65 -10.55 2.34
CA GLY A 236 -9.88 -11.99 2.12
C GLY A 236 -9.70 -12.42 0.66
N HIS A 237 -8.77 -13.35 0.41
CA HIS A 237 -8.27 -13.66 -0.93
C HIS A 237 -9.03 -14.77 -1.66
N SER A 238 -9.55 -15.75 -0.93
CA SER A 238 -10.07 -17.00 -1.48
C SER A 238 -11.45 -17.32 -0.93
N ASN A 239 -12.33 -17.83 -1.79
CA ASN A 239 -13.65 -18.36 -1.44
C ASN A 239 -13.57 -19.70 -0.69
N MET A 240 -12.38 -20.28 -0.49
CA MET A 240 -12.20 -21.53 0.27
C MET A 240 -11.44 -21.33 1.59
N TYR A 241 -10.98 -20.11 1.88
CA TYR A 241 -10.16 -19.85 3.05
C TYR A 241 -10.99 -19.41 4.26
N LEU A 242 -11.65 -20.38 4.91
CA LEU A 242 -12.60 -20.14 6.01
C LEU A 242 -11.99 -19.45 7.23
N LYS A 243 -10.66 -19.47 7.40
CA LYS A 243 -9.98 -18.73 8.47
C LYS A 243 -10.15 -17.21 8.33
N ASP A 244 -10.53 -16.69 7.16
CA ASP A 244 -10.84 -15.27 6.97
C ASP A 244 -12.15 -14.85 7.68
N LYS A 245 -12.98 -15.78 8.18
CA LYS A 245 -14.18 -15.44 8.99
C LYS A 245 -13.86 -14.66 10.27
N LYS A 246 -12.66 -14.81 10.82
CA LYS A 246 -12.21 -14.06 12.01
C LYS A 246 -11.71 -12.65 11.70
N MET A 247 -11.56 -12.30 10.43
CA MET A 247 -11.06 -11.00 10.00
C MET A 247 -12.05 -9.90 10.39
N HIS A 248 -11.56 -8.88 11.07
CA HIS A 248 -12.30 -7.66 11.40
C HIS A 248 -11.45 -6.46 11.01
N VAL A 249 -11.99 -5.63 10.12
CA VAL A 249 -11.30 -4.47 9.55
C VAL A 249 -12.16 -3.22 9.68
N THR A 250 -11.57 -2.11 10.11
CA THR A 250 -12.18 -0.79 10.03
C THR A 250 -11.56 -0.02 8.86
N VAL A 251 -12.39 0.49 7.96
CA VAL A 251 -12.00 1.37 6.84
C VAL A 251 -12.68 2.71 7.07
N VAL A 252 -11.95 3.73 7.51
CA VAL A 252 -12.56 4.98 8.01
C VAL A 252 -11.81 6.25 7.60
N PHE A 253 -12.52 7.33 7.24
CA PHE A 253 -11.91 8.62 6.86
C PHE A 253 -10.95 8.56 5.66
N ASN A 254 -10.99 7.49 4.87
CA ASN A 254 -10.18 7.42 3.65
C ASN A 254 -10.82 8.25 2.55
N HIS A 255 -9.97 8.78 1.66
CA HIS A 255 -10.39 9.36 0.41
C HIS A 255 -10.04 8.40 -0.73
N PHE A 256 -11.08 7.77 -1.27
CA PHE A 256 -11.03 7.00 -2.51
C PHE A 256 -11.30 7.96 -3.67
N ALA A 257 -10.25 8.63 -4.15
CA ALA A 257 -10.35 9.69 -5.14
C ALA A 257 -10.58 9.13 -6.57
N SER A 258 -10.86 10.04 -7.52
CA SER A 258 -11.08 9.68 -8.93
C SER A 258 -9.92 8.86 -9.52
N GLY A 259 -10.24 8.09 -10.56
CA GLY A 259 -9.29 7.19 -11.23
C GLY A 259 -9.16 5.82 -10.57
N LEU A 260 -10.03 5.50 -9.62
CA LEU A 260 -10.15 4.15 -9.05
C LEU A 260 -11.13 3.28 -9.83
N GLY A 261 -10.79 2.00 -9.98
CA GLY A 261 -11.64 1.03 -10.67
C GLY A 261 -12.71 0.43 -9.76
N GLN A 262 -12.28 -0.28 -8.72
CA GLN A 262 -13.12 -1.14 -7.89
C GLN A 262 -12.44 -1.54 -6.58
N ARG A 263 -13.19 -2.23 -5.70
CA ARG A 263 -12.71 -2.88 -4.46
C ARG A 263 -12.33 -1.89 -3.36
N MET A 264 -13.26 -1.05 -2.92
CA MET A 264 -13.04 -0.02 -1.90
C MET A 264 -13.96 -0.18 -0.66
N PRO A 265 -13.97 -1.33 0.05
CA PRO A 265 -13.18 -2.55 -0.16
C PRO A 265 -13.93 -3.61 -0.98
N ARG A 266 -13.22 -4.70 -1.35
CA ARG A 266 -13.86 -5.98 -1.69
C ARG A 266 -13.62 -7.02 -0.60
N VAL A 267 -14.70 -7.57 -0.03
CA VAL A 267 -14.64 -8.38 1.20
C VAL A 267 -15.04 -9.83 0.95
N ARG A 268 -14.38 -10.76 1.64
CA ARG A 268 -14.80 -12.16 1.76
C ARG A 268 -14.80 -12.62 3.20
N TYR A 269 -15.84 -13.36 3.58
CA TYR A 269 -16.05 -13.98 4.89
C TYR A 269 -16.12 -13.05 6.11
N GLY A 270 -15.07 -12.29 6.39
CA GLY A 270 -14.94 -11.49 7.60
C GLY A 270 -15.87 -10.28 7.65
N TYR A 271 -15.61 -9.45 8.65
CA TYR A 271 -16.34 -8.23 8.93
C TYR A 271 -15.55 -6.99 8.51
N ALA A 272 -16.21 -6.08 7.79
CA ALA A 272 -15.68 -4.76 7.47
C ALA A 272 -16.63 -3.66 7.96
N HIS A 273 -16.15 -2.80 8.85
CA HIS A 273 -16.82 -1.52 9.15
C HIS A 273 -16.24 -0.45 8.22
N VAL A 274 -17.05 0.02 7.28
CA VAL A 274 -16.68 1.02 6.28
C VAL A 274 -17.41 2.31 6.62
N ALA A 275 -16.73 3.27 7.22
CA ALA A 275 -17.38 4.44 7.78
C ALA A 275 -16.75 5.78 7.39
N ASN A 276 -17.57 6.81 7.13
CA ASN A 276 -17.11 8.19 6.91
C ASN A 276 -15.97 8.32 5.89
N ASN A 277 -15.96 7.47 4.85
CA ASN A 277 -15.02 7.58 3.74
C ASN A 277 -15.64 8.42 2.63
N LYS A 278 -14.81 9.09 1.85
CA LYS A 278 -15.19 9.82 0.65
C LYS A 278 -14.83 9.00 -0.59
N TYR A 279 -15.78 8.88 -1.52
CA TYR A 279 -15.64 8.13 -2.76
C TYR A 279 -15.94 9.02 -3.95
N ASP A 280 -14.97 9.17 -4.83
CA ASP A 280 -15.09 9.95 -6.05
C ASP A 280 -14.92 9.03 -7.27
N GLU A 281 -15.96 8.98 -8.10
CA GLU A 281 -15.91 8.52 -9.50
C GLU A 281 -15.23 7.15 -9.74
N TRP A 282 -15.76 6.10 -9.11
CA TRP A 282 -15.31 4.72 -9.35
C TRP A 282 -15.63 4.23 -10.77
N GLY A 283 -14.87 3.23 -11.22
CA GLY A 283 -14.98 2.67 -12.58
C GLY A 283 -16.04 1.56 -12.73
N PHE A 284 -16.17 0.68 -11.73
CA PHE A 284 -17.11 -0.45 -11.77
C PHE A 284 -18.07 -0.42 -10.58
N TYR A 285 -17.55 -0.56 -9.35
CA TYR A 285 -18.31 -0.49 -8.11
C TYR A 285 -17.42 0.05 -6.99
N ALA A 286 -18.00 0.64 -5.94
CA ALA A 286 -17.24 1.12 -4.78
C ALA A 286 -16.94 -0.03 -3.81
N ILE A 287 -17.95 -0.49 -3.08
CA ILE A 287 -17.87 -1.56 -2.09
C ILE A 287 -18.36 -2.86 -2.72
N GLY A 288 -17.72 -3.99 -2.40
CA GLY A 288 -18.32 -5.26 -2.80
C GLY A 288 -17.93 -6.47 -1.98
N GLY A 289 -18.61 -7.58 -2.22
CA GLY A 289 -18.54 -8.77 -1.39
C GLY A 289 -18.58 -10.08 -2.18
N SER A 290 -18.07 -11.15 -1.60
CA SER A 290 -18.39 -12.53 -2.02
C SER A 290 -18.14 -13.49 -0.88
N SER A 291 -18.78 -14.67 -0.88
CA SER A 291 -18.62 -15.67 0.18
C SER A 291 -19.04 -15.16 1.58
N HIS A 292 -20.26 -14.61 1.66
CA HIS A 292 -20.92 -14.23 2.91
C HIS A 292 -20.10 -13.28 3.82
N PRO A 293 -19.58 -12.14 3.31
CA PRO A 293 -18.97 -11.14 4.18
C PRO A 293 -20.06 -10.40 4.98
N THR A 294 -19.68 -9.78 6.09
CA THR A 294 -20.50 -8.76 6.73
C THR A 294 -19.87 -7.39 6.48
N ILE A 295 -20.62 -6.47 5.87
CA ILE A 295 -20.15 -5.12 5.58
C ILE A 295 -21.13 -4.13 6.20
N LEU A 296 -20.67 -3.36 7.19
CA LEU A 296 -21.41 -2.24 7.75
C LEU A 296 -20.92 -0.96 7.07
N SER A 297 -21.76 -0.33 6.25
CA SER A 297 -21.47 0.95 5.59
C SER A 297 -22.21 2.08 6.32
N GLU A 298 -21.48 3.04 6.88
CA GLU A 298 -22.05 4.10 7.72
C GLU A 298 -21.45 5.49 7.40
N GLY A 299 -22.27 6.50 7.14
CA GLY A 299 -21.79 7.89 6.98
C GLY A 299 -20.82 8.14 5.81
N ASN A 300 -20.72 7.22 4.85
CA ASN A 300 -19.86 7.40 3.67
C ASN A 300 -20.48 8.40 2.68
N HIS A 301 -19.62 9.15 1.98
CA HIS A 301 -20.02 10.09 0.94
C HIS A 301 -19.61 9.57 -0.44
N TYR A 302 -20.60 9.40 -1.33
CA TYR A 302 -20.40 8.84 -2.67
C TYR A 302 -20.74 9.84 -3.76
N THR A 303 -19.76 10.13 -4.62
CA THR A 303 -19.96 10.84 -5.87
C THR A 303 -19.72 9.87 -7.03
N ALA A 304 -20.79 9.33 -7.60
CA ALA A 304 -20.70 8.40 -8.73
C ALA A 304 -20.31 9.13 -10.02
N ARG A 305 -19.72 8.41 -10.98
CA ARG A 305 -19.54 8.95 -12.34
C ARG A 305 -20.90 9.21 -12.98
N ASN A 306 -20.94 10.14 -13.93
CA ASN A 306 -22.09 10.33 -14.80
C ASN A 306 -22.20 9.23 -15.87
N ASP A 307 -22.22 7.96 -15.44
CA ASP A 307 -22.45 6.77 -16.26
C ASP A 307 -23.49 5.87 -15.56
N PRO A 308 -24.68 5.65 -16.16
CA PRO A 308 -25.74 4.84 -15.58
C PRO A 308 -25.30 3.44 -15.13
N ARG A 309 -24.30 2.85 -15.81
CA ARG A 309 -23.79 1.50 -15.52
C ARG A 309 -22.96 1.41 -14.24
N THR A 310 -22.58 2.55 -13.68
CA THR A 310 -21.69 2.66 -12.50
C THR A 310 -22.40 3.24 -11.28
N LYS A 311 -23.72 3.45 -11.34
CA LYS A 311 -24.50 4.06 -10.25
C LYS A 311 -24.66 3.15 -9.05
N GLU A 312 -24.58 1.84 -9.22
CA GLU A 312 -24.60 0.89 -8.12
C GLU A 312 -23.23 0.88 -7.43
N TYR A 313 -23.24 1.19 -6.12
CA TYR A 313 -22.02 1.38 -5.33
C TYR A 313 -21.70 0.20 -4.41
N VAL A 314 -22.65 -0.71 -4.16
CA VAL A 314 -22.45 -1.95 -3.38
C VAL A 314 -22.85 -3.14 -4.25
N VAL A 315 -21.96 -4.13 -4.38
CA VAL A 315 -22.18 -5.38 -5.15
C VAL A 315 -21.78 -6.62 -4.38
#